data_AF-A0AB34GF46-F1
#
_entry.id   AF-A0AB34GF46-F1
#
_cell.length_a   1.000
_cell.length_b   1.000
_cell.length_c   1.000
_cell.angle_alpha   90.00
_cell.angle_beta   90.00
_cell.angle_gamma   90.00
#
_symmetry.space_group_name_H-M   'P 1'
#
loop_
_entity.id
_entity.type
_entity.pdbx_description
1 polymer ?
#
loop_
_entity_poly.entity_id
_entity_poly.type
_entity_poly.pdbx_seq_one_letter_code
_entity_poly.pdbx_strand_id
1 'polypeptide(L)'
;MRAAHSLDVSFKVMLTVGWFVLARFPGAASTVAAECPDQWPELQPWNPGHDPDYYVHIGQGRTLLLISSATVHSIRISEGGKLVIKDQDEAIVLRTRHILIDNGGELHAGSALCPFQGNFSIILYGRADEDVQPDPYFGLKYIGVDRGGTLELHGQKKLSWTFLNKTLHPGGMEEGGYFFERSWGHRGVIVHVIDPKSGTVIHSDRFDTYRSKKESERLAQHLNTVPDGRILSVAVNDEGSRNLDDVARKAMTKLGSKHFLHLGFRRHHPQW
;
A
#
# COMPACT_ATOMS: atom_id res chain seq x y z
N MET A 1 42.04 11.97 -88.63
CA MET A 1 42.67 13.20 -88.08
C MET A 1 41.88 14.40 -88.58
N ARG A 2 40.97 14.94 -87.77
CA ARG A 2 40.31 16.22 -88.02
C ARG A 2 40.01 16.86 -86.66
N ALA A 3 40.32 18.15 -86.61
CA ALA A 3 40.41 18.98 -85.43
C ALA A 3 39.05 19.33 -84.82
N ALA A 4 39.15 19.79 -83.57
CA ALA A 4 38.10 20.18 -82.66
C ALA A 4 37.18 21.29 -83.19
N HIS A 5 35.92 21.23 -82.78
CA HIS A 5 35.02 22.37 -82.67
C HIS A 5 34.40 22.34 -81.27
N SER A 6 34.68 23.39 -80.49
CA SER A 6 33.97 23.70 -79.24
C SER A 6 32.63 24.34 -79.57
N LEU A 7 31.54 23.87 -78.97
CA LEU A 7 30.32 24.65 -78.83
C LEU A 7 29.74 24.45 -77.42
N ASP A 8 29.53 25.60 -76.81
CA ASP A 8 28.98 25.91 -75.49
C ASP A 8 27.56 25.35 -75.33
N VAL A 9 27.26 24.72 -74.18
CA VAL A 9 25.88 24.30 -73.84
C VAL A 9 25.53 24.82 -72.45
N SER A 10 24.57 25.74 -72.45
CA SER A 10 23.98 26.40 -71.30
C SER A 10 23.17 25.43 -70.44
N PHE A 11 23.48 25.34 -69.14
CA PHE A 11 22.74 24.55 -68.16
C PHE A 11 21.56 25.37 -67.60
N LYS A 12 20.32 24.99 -67.90
CA LYS A 12 19.12 25.42 -67.16
C LYS A 12 18.79 24.40 -66.08
N VAL A 13 18.96 24.78 -64.81
CA VAL A 13 18.48 24.01 -63.65
C VAL A 13 16.99 24.31 -63.47
N MET A 14 16.16 23.27 -63.47
CA MET A 14 14.73 23.36 -63.18
C MET A 14 14.47 22.73 -61.81
N LEU A 15 14.17 23.55 -60.81
CA LEU A 15 13.82 23.12 -59.45
C LEU A 15 12.38 22.57 -59.45
N THR A 16 12.20 21.30 -59.13
CA THR A 16 10.89 20.73 -58.79
C THR A 16 10.71 20.74 -57.28
N VAL A 17 9.74 21.53 -56.80
CA VAL A 17 9.34 21.55 -55.39
C VAL A 17 8.39 20.39 -55.15
N GLY A 18 8.87 19.33 -54.50
CA GLY A 18 8.05 18.19 -54.08
C GLY A 18 7.27 18.51 -52.81
N TRP A 19 5.95 18.31 -52.85
CA TRP A 19 5.06 18.46 -51.70
C TRP A 19 5.22 17.23 -50.77
N PHE A 20 5.95 17.37 -49.66
CA PHE A 20 5.97 16.36 -48.61
C PHE A 20 4.70 16.49 -47.76
N VAL A 21 3.77 15.55 -47.94
CA VAL A 21 2.66 15.36 -46.98
C VAL A 21 3.24 14.71 -45.73
N LEU A 22 3.42 15.50 -44.66
CA LEU A 22 3.69 14.96 -43.33
C LEU A 22 2.43 14.24 -42.82
N ALA A 23 2.39 12.92 -43.00
CA ALA A 23 1.45 12.08 -42.28
C ALA A 23 1.78 12.17 -40.78
N ARG A 24 0.95 12.87 -40.01
CA ARG A 24 0.96 12.79 -38.54
C ARG A 24 0.47 11.41 -38.14
N PHE A 25 1.41 10.52 -37.85
CA PHE A 25 1.09 9.30 -37.11
C PHE A 25 0.76 9.71 -35.67
N PRO A 26 -0.43 9.41 -35.14
CA PRO A 26 -0.69 9.56 -33.72
C PRO A 26 0.27 8.62 -33.00
N GLY A 27 1.21 9.20 -32.24
CA GLY A 27 2.07 8.44 -31.34
C GLY A 27 1.16 7.71 -30.35
N ALA A 28 1.11 6.39 -30.47
CA ALA A 28 0.51 5.55 -29.45
C ALA A 28 1.33 5.77 -28.18
N ALA A 29 0.75 6.49 -27.21
CA ALA A 29 1.26 6.50 -25.86
C ALA A 29 1.17 5.06 -25.38
N SER A 30 2.29 4.35 -25.38
CA SER A 30 2.41 3.05 -24.73
C SER A 30 2.25 3.32 -23.24
N THR A 31 1.05 3.11 -22.71
CA THR A 31 0.87 2.88 -21.29
C THR A 31 1.63 1.59 -21.01
N VAL A 32 2.87 1.71 -20.55
CA VAL A 32 3.62 0.57 -20.02
C VAL A 32 2.77 0.04 -18.88
N ALA A 33 2.05 -1.06 -19.12
CA ALA A 33 1.42 -1.81 -18.05
C ALA A 33 2.54 -2.15 -17.08
N ALA A 34 2.41 -1.76 -15.81
CA ALA A 34 3.43 -2.07 -14.83
C ALA A 34 3.61 -3.59 -14.78
N GLU A 35 4.81 -4.05 -15.14
CA GLU A 35 5.12 -5.48 -15.18
C GLU A 35 5.18 -6.01 -13.76
N CYS A 36 4.41 -7.06 -13.48
CA CYS A 36 4.33 -7.64 -12.16
C CYS A 36 5.64 -8.38 -11.85
N PRO A 37 6.15 -8.32 -10.60
CA PRO A 37 7.42 -8.95 -10.27
C PRO A 37 7.50 -10.44 -10.60
N ASP A 38 6.38 -11.17 -10.49
CA ASP A 38 6.29 -12.60 -10.75
C ASP A 38 6.31 -12.96 -12.25
N GLN A 39 6.33 -11.95 -13.13
CA GLN A 39 6.40 -12.10 -14.58
C GLN A 39 7.80 -11.80 -15.14
N TRP A 40 8.77 -11.43 -14.29
CA TRP A 40 10.13 -11.15 -14.74
C TRP A 40 10.75 -12.33 -15.50
N PRO A 41 11.34 -12.09 -16.69
CA PRO A 41 11.76 -13.15 -17.61
C PRO A 41 12.91 -14.02 -17.09
N GLU A 42 13.71 -13.53 -16.15
CA GLU A 42 14.84 -14.23 -15.54
C GLU A 42 14.43 -15.21 -14.44
N LEU A 43 13.15 -15.26 -14.06
CA LEU A 43 12.69 -16.08 -12.95
C LEU A 43 12.71 -17.57 -13.27
N GLN A 44 13.37 -18.34 -12.40
CA GLN A 44 13.35 -19.80 -12.45
C GLN A 44 12.27 -20.34 -11.50
N PRO A 45 11.33 -21.17 -11.98
CA PRO A 45 10.35 -21.81 -11.10
C PRO A 45 11.03 -22.62 -10.00
N TRP A 46 10.57 -22.43 -8.77
CA TRP A 46 11.13 -23.04 -7.58
C TRP A 46 10.04 -23.69 -6.73
N ASN A 47 10.19 -24.98 -6.49
CA ASN A 47 9.35 -25.78 -5.60
C ASN A 47 10.29 -26.64 -4.74
N PRO A 48 10.68 -26.19 -3.54
CA PRO A 48 11.56 -26.95 -2.65
C PRO A 48 10.83 -28.07 -1.90
N GLY A 49 9.50 -28.20 -2.04
CA GLY A 49 8.71 -29.15 -1.28
C GLY A 49 8.66 -28.87 0.22
N HIS A 50 8.52 -29.93 1.01
CA HIS A 50 8.34 -29.85 2.46
C HIS A 50 9.42 -30.66 3.18
N ASP A 51 10.50 -29.97 3.52
CA ASP A 51 11.62 -30.51 4.29
C ASP A 51 12.04 -29.51 5.39
N PRO A 52 11.65 -29.71 6.66
CA PRO A 52 11.98 -28.80 7.75
C PRO A 52 13.48 -28.75 8.10
N ASP A 53 14.30 -29.65 7.54
CA ASP A 53 15.75 -29.70 7.75
C ASP A 53 16.53 -29.07 6.58
N TYR A 54 15.84 -28.66 5.51
CA TYR A 54 16.48 -28.06 4.35
C TYR A 54 16.79 -26.57 4.53
N TYR A 55 18.08 -26.22 4.55
CA TYR A 55 18.57 -24.84 4.64
C TYR A 55 18.69 -24.24 3.24
N VAL A 56 17.96 -23.14 2.98
CA VAL A 56 17.93 -22.50 1.67
C VAL A 56 18.85 -21.28 1.64
N HIS A 57 19.77 -21.24 0.68
CA HIS A 57 20.54 -20.05 0.33
C HIS A 57 20.27 -19.65 -1.13
N ILE A 58 19.73 -18.44 -1.31
CA ILE A 58 19.47 -17.83 -2.61
C ILE A 58 20.48 -16.69 -2.78
N GLY A 59 21.58 -16.99 -3.45
CA GLY A 59 22.66 -16.03 -3.69
C GLY A 59 23.15 -16.03 -5.12
N GLN A 60 24.29 -15.37 -5.35
CA GLN A 60 24.96 -15.31 -6.65
C GLN A 60 24.05 -14.79 -7.78
N GLY A 61 23.18 -13.82 -7.49
CA GLY A 61 22.24 -13.26 -8.46
C GLY A 61 21.12 -14.22 -8.90
N ARG A 62 20.94 -15.39 -8.26
CA ARG A 62 19.88 -16.33 -8.63
C ARG A 62 18.50 -15.74 -8.35
N THR A 63 17.61 -15.82 -9.34
CA THR A 63 16.25 -15.31 -9.32
C THR A 63 15.24 -16.45 -9.35
N LEU A 64 14.56 -16.69 -8.23
CA LEU A 64 13.64 -17.82 -8.05
C LEU A 64 12.19 -17.35 -7.89
N LEU A 65 11.27 -18.06 -8.53
CA LEU A 65 9.83 -17.88 -8.40
C LEU A 65 9.24 -19.02 -7.56
N LEU A 66 8.78 -18.75 -6.35
CA LEU A 66 8.08 -19.73 -5.53
C LEU A 66 6.68 -20.00 -6.12
N ILE A 67 6.47 -21.19 -6.67
CA ILE A 67 5.24 -21.56 -7.39
C ILE A 67 4.26 -22.41 -6.58
N SER A 68 4.65 -22.85 -5.38
CA SER A 68 3.85 -23.73 -4.53
C SER A 68 4.20 -23.53 -3.06
N SER A 69 3.32 -24.01 -2.16
CA SER A 69 3.61 -24.08 -0.73
C SER A 69 4.90 -24.87 -0.46
N ALA A 70 5.60 -24.47 0.59
CA ALA A 70 6.90 -25.03 0.95
C ALA A 70 7.12 -25.04 2.46
N THR A 71 7.90 -26.01 2.94
CA THR A 71 8.44 -26.01 4.29
C THR A 71 9.93 -26.23 4.22
N VAL A 72 10.69 -25.32 4.81
CA VAL A 72 12.15 -25.35 4.85
C VAL A 72 12.63 -25.05 6.26
N HIS A 73 13.90 -25.30 6.56
CA HIS A 73 14.48 -24.95 7.85
C HIS A 73 14.62 -23.43 8.00
N SER A 74 15.38 -22.81 7.09
CA SER A 74 15.63 -21.37 7.05
C SER A 74 15.87 -20.92 5.62
N ILE A 75 15.71 -19.61 5.38
CA ILE A 75 15.98 -19.01 4.07
C ILE A 75 16.93 -17.84 4.28
N ARG A 76 18.04 -17.81 3.54
CA ARG A 76 18.88 -16.64 3.40
C ARG A 76 18.90 -16.20 1.95
N ILE A 77 18.60 -14.93 1.71
CA ILE A 77 18.64 -14.29 0.40
C ILE A 77 19.73 -13.25 0.45
N SER A 78 20.80 -13.47 -0.31
CA SER A 78 22.03 -12.68 -0.22
C SER A 78 22.66 -12.49 -1.58
N GLU A 79 23.78 -11.77 -1.68
CA GLU A 79 24.63 -11.71 -2.87
C GLU A 79 23.84 -11.44 -4.18
N GLY A 80 22.88 -10.51 -4.14
CA GLY A 80 22.03 -10.17 -5.29
C GLY A 80 20.94 -11.19 -5.63
N GLY A 81 20.78 -12.27 -4.87
CA GLY A 81 19.73 -13.26 -5.08
C GLY A 81 18.33 -12.68 -4.87
N LYS A 82 17.32 -13.21 -5.56
CA LYS A 82 15.93 -12.77 -5.44
C LYS A 82 14.99 -13.96 -5.28
N LEU A 83 14.07 -13.85 -4.33
CA LEU A 83 12.92 -14.73 -4.19
C LEU A 83 11.66 -13.93 -4.50
N VAL A 84 10.91 -14.36 -5.51
CA VAL A 84 9.63 -13.77 -5.90
C VAL A 84 8.53 -14.78 -5.65
N ILE A 85 7.41 -14.33 -5.09
CA ILE A 85 6.23 -15.18 -4.87
C ILE A 85 5.31 -15.08 -6.08
N LYS A 86 4.91 -16.23 -6.62
CA LYS A 86 3.97 -16.28 -7.74
C LYS A 86 2.58 -15.79 -7.30
N ASP A 87 2.01 -14.86 -8.04
CA ASP A 87 0.65 -14.41 -7.81
C ASP A 87 -0.33 -15.37 -8.50
N GLN A 88 -1.10 -16.11 -7.72
CA GLN A 88 -2.02 -17.13 -8.21
C GLN A 88 -3.18 -17.36 -7.24
N ASP A 89 -4.25 -17.99 -7.74
CA ASP A 89 -5.45 -18.27 -6.94
C ASP A 89 -5.19 -19.26 -5.80
N GLU A 90 -4.30 -20.24 -6.02
CA GLU A 90 -3.93 -21.21 -4.99
C GLU A 90 -3.02 -20.58 -3.94
N ALA A 91 -3.41 -20.68 -2.67
CA ALA A 91 -2.67 -20.10 -1.57
C ALA A 91 -1.26 -20.74 -1.44
N ILE A 92 -0.24 -19.88 -1.36
CA ILE A 92 1.13 -20.29 -1.08
C ILE A 92 1.41 -20.07 0.40
N VAL A 93 1.78 -21.15 1.09
CA VAL A 93 2.22 -21.13 2.48
C VAL A 93 3.70 -21.45 2.53
N LEU A 94 4.51 -20.49 2.98
CA LEU A 94 5.94 -20.66 3.20
C LEU A 94 6.20 -20.81 4.69
N ARG A 95 6.53 -22.03 5.12
CA ARG A 95 6.84 -22.35 6.52
C ARG A 95 8.34 -22.46 6.71
N THR A 96 8.90 -21.63 7.59
CA THR A 96 10.35 -21.56 7.85
C THR A 96 10.60 -21.14 9.30
N ARG A 97 11.79 -21.34 9.87
CA ARG A 97 12.12 -20.77 11.18
C ARG A 97 12.40 -19.28 11.11
N HIS A 98 13.18 -18.88 10.12
CA HIS A 98 13.52 -17.49 9.85
C HIS A 98 13.85 -17.24 8.38
N ILE A 99 13.79 -15.97 8.00
CA ILE A 99 14.23 -15.47 6.70
C ILE A 99 15.22 -14.32 6.97
N LEU A 100 16.43 -14.40 6.40
CA LEU A 100 17.41 -13.31 6.41
C LEU A 100 17.61 -12.78 5.00
N ILE A 101 17.54 -11.47 4.84
CA ILE A 101 17.71 -10.77 3.57
C ILE A 101 18.83 -9.74 3.75
N ASP A 102 19.96 -9.90 3.07
CA ASP A 102 21.14 -9.07 3.25
C ASP A 102 21.93 -8.92 1.94
N ASN A 103 22.94 -8.04 1.90
CA ASN A 103 23.94 -7.97 0.82
C ASN A 103 23.36 -8.00 -0.62
N GLY A 104 22.34 -7.19 -0.88
CA GLY A 104 21.68 -7.08 -2.19
C GLY A 104 20.61 -8.15 -2.44
N GLY A 105 20.34 -9.03 -1.48
CA GLY A 105 19.26 -10.00 -1.56
C GLY A 105 17.88 -9.36 -1.49
N GLU A 106 16.88 -9.97 -2.14
CA GLU A 106 15.52 -9.40 -2.20
C GLU A 106 14.41 -10.46 -2.09
N LEU A 107 13.35 -10.13 -1.35
CA LEU A 107 12.10 -10.90 -1.28
C LEU A 107 10.93 -10.05 -1.78
N HIS A 108 10.19 -10.53 -2.78
CA HIS A 108 9.07 -9.80 -3.40
C HIS A 108 7.77 -10.61 -3.38
N ALA A 109 6.69 -9.98 -2.92
CA ALA A 109 5.32 -10.40 -3.15
C ALA A 109 4.51 -9.19 -3.63
N GLY A 110 4.32 -9.09 -4.95
CA GLY A 110 3.76 -7.91 -5.61
C GLY A 110 4.68 -6.68 -5.58
N SER A 111 4.22 -5.60 -6.20
CA SER A 111 4.87 -4.28 -6.19
C SER A 111 3.85 -3.17 -5.96
N ALA A 112 4.33 -1.95 -5.71
CA ALA A 112 3.45 -0.79 -5.54
C ALA A 112 2.54 -0.53 -6.76
N LEU A 113 2.98 -0.93 -7.96
CA LEU A 113 2.23 -0.75 -9.21
C LEU A 113 1.46 -2.02 -9.64
N CYS A 114 1.90 -3.21 -9.19
CA CYS A 114 1.18 -4.46 -9.38
C CYS A 114 1.02 -5.17 -8.02
N PRO A 115 -0.01 -4.82 -7.23
CA PRO A 115 -0.24 -5.43 -5.93
C PRO A 115 -0.61 -6.92 -6.07
N PHE A 116 -0.08 -7.74 -5.17
CA PHE A 116 -0.37 -9.16 -5.04
C PHE A 116 -1.86 -9.39 -4.76
N GLN A 117 -2.50 -10.24 -5.57
CA GLN A 117 -3.93 -10.54 -5.51
C GLN A 117 -4.24 -11.85 -4.78
N GLY A 118 -3.35 -12.84 -4.91
CA GLY A 118 -3.47 -14.15 -4.31
C GLY A 118 -3.30 -14.16 -2.80
N ASN A 119 -3.25 -15.35 -2.23
CA ASN A 119 -3.03 -15.53 -0.80
C ASN A 119 -1.63 -16.09 -0.53
N PHE A 120 -0.80 -15.28 0.11
CA PHE A 120 0.53 -15.68 0.54
C PHE A 120 0.66 -15.55 2.05
N SER A 121 1.08 -16.63 2.71
CA SER A 121 1.28 -16.68 4.16
C SER A 121 2.67 -17.18 4.50
N ILE A 122 3.41 -16.41 5.31
CA ILE A 122 4.66 -16.85 5.91
C ILE A 122 4.37 -17.33 7.34
N ILE A 123 4.70 -18.58 7.64
CA ILE A 123 4.54 -19.16 8.98
C ILE A 123 5.93 -19.38 9.58
N LEU A 124 6.28 -18.56 10.56
CA LEU A 124 7.50 -18.72 11.33
C LEU A 124 7.31 -19.74 12.46
N TYR A 125 8.08 -20.82 12.47
CA TYR A 125 8.01 -21.86 13.51
C TYR A 125 9.31 -21.97 14.33
N GLY A 126 9.27 -22.76 15.40
CA GLY A 126 10.33 -22.89 16.40
C GLY A 126 9.80 -22.66 17.81
N ARG A 127 10.63 -22.82 18.83
CA ARG A 127 10.26 -22.59 20.23
C ARG A 127 11.33 -21.80 20.95
N ALA A 128 10.95 -21.12 22.04
CA ALA A 128 11.89 -20.32 22.84
C ALA A 128 12.77 -21.19 23.75
N ASP A 129 12.36 -22.43 24.02
CA ASP A 129 13.08 -23.42 24.83
C ASP A 129 13.98 -24.35 24.01
N GLU A 130 14.14 -24.07 22.72
CA GLU A 130 15.06 -24.80 21.86
C GLU A 130 16.50 -24.32 22.09
N ASP A 131 17.42 -25.28 22.20
CA ASP A 131 18.86 -25.03 22.35
C ASP A 131 19.49 -24.62 21.00
N VAL A 132 19.00 -23.50 20.46
CA VAL A 132 19.45 -22.90 19.21
C VAL A 132 20.04 -21.54 19.55
N GLN A 133 21.23 -21.26 19.04
CA GLN A 133 21.84 -19.94 19.21
C GLN A 133 21.01 -18.89 18.46
N PRO A 134 20.47 -17.86 19.16
CA PRO A 134 19.72 -16.80 18.51
C PRO A 134 20.62 -15.96 17.61
N ASP A 135 20.05 -15.43 16.53
CA ASP A 135 20.69 -14.33 15.83
C ASP A 135 20.85 -13.15 16.80
N PRO A 136 22.03 -12.52 16.88
CA PRO A 136 22.31 -11.49 17.88
C PRO A 136 21.44 -10.24 17.74
N TYR A 137 20.87 -9.99 16.57
CA TYR A 137 20.02 -8.83 16.30
C TYR A 137 18.55 -9.22 16.18
N PHE A 138 18.24 -10.32 15.50
CA PHE A 138 16.87 -10.72 15.16
C PHE A 138 16.26 -11.83 16.04
N GLY A 139 17.08 -12.52 16.84
CA GLY A 139 16.60 -13.60 17.72
C GLY A 139 16.37 -14.93 16.99
N LEU A 140 15.35 -15.69 17.40
CA LEU A 140 15.11 -17.08 16.93
C LEU A 140 14.09 -17.20 15.79
N LYS A 141 13.10 -16.29 15.75
CA LYS A 141 12.03 -16.27 14.75
C LYS A 141 11.90 -14.89 14.16
N TYR A 142 12.27 -14.75 12.89
CA TYR A 142 12.32 -13.44 12.28
C TYR A 142 12.18 -13.48 10.77
N ILE A 143 11.76 -12.35 10.22
CA ILE A 143 12.07 -11.93 8.85
C ILE A 143 12.95 -10.69 9.04
N GLY A 144 14.24 -10.85 8.76
CA GLY A 144 15.26 -9.85 9.04
C GLY A 144 15.77 -9.29 7.73
N VAL A 145 15.78 -7.96 7.62
CA VAL A 145 16.39 -7.24 6.51
C VAL A 145 17.60 -6.51 7.08
N ASP A 146 18.80 -6.99 6.74
CA ASP A 146 20.05 -6.35 7.12
C ASP A 146 20.55 -5.45 5.98
N ARG A 147 21.74 -4.86 6.13
CA ARG A 147 22.33 -3.90 5.20
C ARG A 147 22.30 -4.41 3.77
N GLY A 148 21.69 -3.59 2.90
CA GLY A 148 21.57 -3.85 1.47
C GLY A 148 20.51 -4.88 1.09
N GLY A 149 19.78 -5.48 2.04
CA GLY A 149 18.64 -6.33 1.74
C GLY A 149 17.38 -5.52 1.39
N THR A 150 16.45 -6.13 0.66
CA THR A 150 15.16 -5.52 0.28
C THR A 150 13.99 -6.48 0.56
N LEU A 151 12.94 -5.99 1.21
CA LEU A 151 11.68 -6.71 1.41
C LEU A 151 10.52 -5.90 0.84
N GLU A 152 9.88 -6.42 -0.20
CA GLU A 152 8.71 -5.81 -0.85
C GLU A 152 7.48 -6.71 -0.68
N LEU A 153 6.50 -6.24 0.09
CA LEU A 153 5.24 -6.94 0.33
C LEU A 153 4.07 -6.01 0.03
N HIS A 154 3.55 -6.07 -1.20
CA HIS A 154 2.46 -5.22 -1.68
C HIS A 154 1.24 -6.07 -1.96
N GLY A 155 0.25 -6.06 -1.06
CA GLY A 155 -1.04 -6.71 -1.29
C GLY A 155 -2.14 -5.72 -1.68
N GLN A 156 -3.36 -6.23 -1.87
CA GLN A 156 -4.55 -5.40 -2.02
C GLN A 156 -4.65 -4.36 -0.89
N LYS A 157 -5.02 -3.13 -1.26
CA LYS A 157 -5.24 -2.04 -0.30
C LYS A 157 -6.35 -2.44 0.67
N LYS A 158 -6.01 -2.55 1.95
CA LYS A 158 -6.97 -2.75 3.03
C LYS A 158 -7.36 -1.39 3.63
N LEU A 159 -8.62 -1.22 4.00
CA LEU A 159 -9.06 -0.12 4.86
C LEU A 159 -8.38 -0.30 6.23
N SER A 160 -7.37 0.52 6.52
CA SER A 160 -6.65 0.48 7.80
C SER A 160 -7.40 1.31 8.83
N TRP A 161 -7.63 0.72 10.01
CA TRP A 161 -7.99 1.43 11.22
C TRP A 161 -6.81 1.32 12.19
N THR A 162 -6.44 2.42 12.83
CA THR A 162 -5.46 2.42 13.91
C THR A 162 -6.12 2.97 15.17
N PHE A 163 -5.81 2.38 16.32
CA PHE A 163 -6.23 2.93 17.61
C PHE A 163 -5.16 3.91 18.10
N LEU A 164 -5.60 4.96 18.80
CA LEU A 164 -4.66 5.74 19.60
C LEU A 164 -4.06 4.82 20.67
N ASN A 165 -2.74 4.74 20.71
CA ASN A 165 -1.98 3.93 21.68
C ASN A 165 -2.25 4.37 23.13
N LYS A 166 -2.62 5.63 23.32
CA LYS A 166 -2.96 6.21 24.63
C LYS A 166 -4.14 7.15 24.50
N THR A 167 -4.91 7.30 25.57
CA THR A 167 -5.94 8.34 25.66
C THR A 167 -5.30 9.71 25.54
N LEU A 168 -5.80 10.52 24.62
CA LEU A 168 -5.45 11.92 24.53
C LEU A 168 -6.16 12.65 25.69
N HIS A 169 -5.40 13.09 26.69
CA HIS A 169 -5.94 13.86 27.79
C HIS A 169 -6.36 15.27 27.33
N PRO A 170 -7.37 15.89 27.98
CA PRO A 170 -7.72 17.28 27.73
C PRO A 170 -6.47 18.17 27.94
N GLY A 171 -6.04 18.89 26.90
CA GLY A 171 -4.80 19.69 26.92
C GLY A 171 -3.78 19.30 25.84
N GLY A 172 -3.93 18.15 25.18
CA GLY A 172 -3.09 17.74 24.04
C GLY A 172 -1.87 16.88 24.42
N MET A 173 -0.89 16.80 23.52
CA MET A 173 0.37 16.07 23.71
C MET A 173 1.50 17.03 24.13
N GLU A 174 2.63 16.50 24.62
CA GLU A 174 3.81 17.32 24.96
C GLU A 174 4.33 18.16 23.78
N GLU A 175 4.12 17.69 22.55
CA GLU A 175 4.52 18.37 21.31
C GLU A 175 3.57 19.51 20.88
N GLY A 176 2.46 19.72 21.59
CA GLY A 176 1.53 20.80 21.32
C GLY A 176 0.09 20.51 21.76
N GLY A 177 -0.58 21.55 22.24
CA GLY A 177 -1.96 21.46 22.71
C GLY A 177 -2.97 21.42 21.55
N TYR A 178 -3.80 20.37 21.50
CA TYR A 178 -5.08 20.47 20.80
C TYR A 178 -6.03 21.26 21.71
N PHE A 179 -6.13 22.56 21.47
CA PHE A 179 -7.07 23.42 22.18
C PHE A 179 -8.46 23.28 21.57
N PHE A 180 -9.24 22.35 22.10
CA PHE A 180 -10.68 22.38 21.91
C PHE A 180 -11.25 23.48 22.81
N GLU A 181 -11.53 24.66 22.24
CA GLU A 181 -12.26 25.70 22.97
C GLU A 181 -13.66 25.17 23.30
N ARG A 182 -13.86 24.86 24.58
CA ARG A 182 -15.14 24.45 25.14
C ARG A 182 -16.07 25.68 25.21
N SER A 183 -16.53 26.17 24.07
CA SER A 183 -17.56 27.20 24.01
C SER A 183 -18.96 26.57 24.02
N TRP A 184 -19.92 27.29 24.59
CA TRP A 184 -21.32 26.88 24.66
C TRP A 184 -21.89 26.80 23.24
N GLY A 185 -22.03 25.59 22.68
CA GLY A 185 -22.58 25.42 21.32
C GLY A 185 -22.13 24.19 20.54
N HIS A 186 -21.17 23.40 21.03
CA HIS A 186 -20.54 22.32 20.25
C HIS A 186 -21.17 20.93 20.36
N ARG A 187 -22.47 20.81 20.67
CA ARG A 187 -23.13 19.48 20.75
C ARG A 187 -23.15 18.79 19.39
N GLY A 188 -23.00 17.47 19.37
CA GLY A 188 -23.15 16.65 18.17
C GLY A 188 -21.92 15.81 17.82
N VAL A 189 -21.90 15.32 16.59
CA VAL A 189 -20.77 14.60 15.99
C VAL A 189 -19.84 15.62 15.34
N ILE A 190 -18.54 15.53 15.61
CA ILE A 190 -17.51 16.39 15.04
C ILE A 190 -16.63 15.52 14.16
N VAL A 191 -16.41 15.93 12.91
CA VAL A 191 -15.60 15.20 11.94
C VAL A 191 -14.47 16.10 11.46
N HIS A 192 -13.24 15.59 11.55
CA HIS A 192 -12.06 16.19 10.93
C HIS A 192 -11.57 15.31 9.79
N VAL A 193 -11.34 15.91 8.63
CA VAL A 193 -10.67 15.27 7.49
C VAL A 193 -9.22 15.71 7.50
N ILE A 194 -8.30 14.75 7.49
CA ILE A 194 -6.87 14.97 7.66
C ILE A 194 -6.15 14.47 6.39
N ASP A 195 -5.20 15.26 5.90
CA ASP A 195 -4.31 14.85 4.82
C ASP A 195 -3.31 13.81 5.35
N PRO A 196 -3.22 12.62 4.73
CA PRO A 196 -2.38 11.54 5.25
C PRO A 196 -0.88 11.80 5.08
N LYS A 197 -0.46 12.73 4.22
CA LYS A 197 0.96 13.03 3.97
C LYS A 197 1.47 14.11 4.92
N SER A 198 0.70 15.18 5.12
CA SER A 198 1.11 16.30 5.97
C SER A 198 0.61 16.21 7.40
N GLY A 199 -0.41 15.39 7.68
CA GLY A 199 -1.08 15.34 8.98
C GLY A 199 -1.96 16.56 9.29
N THR A 200 -2.14 17.49 8.34
CA THR A 200 -2.93 18.70 8.55
C THR A 200 -4.42 18.43 8.41
N VAL A 201 -5.23 19.04 9.29
CA VAL A 201 -6.69 19.08 9.13
C VAL A 201 -7.03 19.94 7.91
N ILE A 202 -7.60 19.33 6.88
CA ILE A 202 -8.02 20.01 5.64
C ILE A 202 -9.49 20.41 5.67
N HIS A 203 -10.29 19.77 6.54
CA HIS A 203 -11.69 20.13 6.75
C HIS A 203 -12.14 19.74 8.16
N SER A 204 -13.01 20.55 8.77
CA SER A 204 -13.62 20.28 10.07
C SER A 204 -15.09 20.72 10.03
N ASP A 205 -15.98 19.85 10.48
CA ASP A 205 -17.42 20.11 10.49
C ASP A 205 -18.08 19.48 11.72
N ARG A 206 -19.22 20.04 12.13
CA ARG A 206 -20.00 19.63 13.30
C ARG A 206 -21.46 19.42 12.94
N PHE A 207 -21.96 18.25 13.28
CA PHE A 207 -23.31 17.79 12.99
C PHE A 207 -24.08 17.64 14.31
N ASP A 208 -24.97 18.59 14.63
CA ASP A 208 -25.83 18.52 15.85
C ASP A 208 -26.98 17.54 15.64
N THR A 209 -26.63 16.25 15.57
CA THR A 209 -27.57 15.12 15.40
C THR A 209 -28.53 14.96 16.58
N TYR A 210 -28.31 15.66 17.70
CA TYR A 210 -29.33 15.79 18.74
C TYR A 210 -30.46 16.76 18.37
N ARG A 211 -30.14 17.86 17.66
CA ARG A 211 -31.10 18.92 17.33
C ARG A 211 -32.05 18.52 16.21
N SER A 212 -31.57 17.83 15.17
CA SER A 212 -32.44 17.46 14.05
C SER A 212 -31.94 16.26 13.27
N LYS A 213 -32.87 15.57 12.60
CA LYS A 213 -32.56 14.48 11.66
C LYS A 213 -31.79 14.95 10.43
N LYS A 214 -32.03 16.19 9.97
CA LYS A 214 -31.30 16.77 8.83
C LYS A 214 -29.79 16.81 9.06
N GLU A 215 -29.34 16.98 10.31
CA GLU A 215 -27.91 16.91 10.63
C GLU A 215 -27.34 15.48 10.51
N SER A 216 -28.16 14.45 10.73
CA SER A 216 -27.76 13.05 10.48
C SER A 216 -27.61 12.78 8.98
N GLU A 217 -28.55 13.27 8.18
CA GLU A 217 -28.50 13.17 6.72
C GLU A 217 -27.27 13.91 6.17
N ARG A 218 -26.98 15.11 6.70
CA ARG A 218 -25.81 15.92 6.37
C ARG A 218 -24.50 15.22 6.74
N LEU A 219 -24.45 14.58 7.91
CA LEU A 219 -23.30 13.77 8.34
C LEU A 219 -23.06 12.61 7.36
N ALA A 220 -24.11 11.86 7.01
CA ALA A 220 -23.98 10.74 6.09
C ALA A 220 -23.49 11.18 4.70
N GLN A 221 -24.04 12.28 4.18
CA GLN A 221 -23.60 12.87 2.91
C GLN A 221 -22.14 13.29 3.00
N HIS A 222 -21.76 14.02 4.05
CA HIS A 222 -20.39 14.46 4.26
C HIS A 222 -19.41 13.29 4.20
N LEU A 223 -19.64 12.25 5.01
CA LEU A 223 -18.79 11.06 5.07
C LEU A 223 -18.64 10.34 3.71
N ASN A 224 -19.71 10.29 2.91
CA ASN A 224 -19.68 9.65 1.59
C ASN A 224 -18.99 10.50 0.51
N THR A 225 -18.80 11.80 0.75
CA THR A 225 -18.11 12.71 -0.19
C THR A 225 -16.63 12.89 0.09
N VAL A 226 -16.14 12.40 1.24
CA VAL A 226 -14.71 12.43 1.57
C VAL A 226 -13.96 11.54 0.58
N PRO A 227 -12.94 12.06 -0.14
CA PRO A 227 -12.17 11.26 -1.08
C PRO A 227 -11.48 10.06 -0.42
N ASP A 228 -11.37 8.97 -1.15
CA ASP A 228 -10.64 7.79 -0.69
C ASP A 228 -9.17 8.14 -0.36
N GLY A 229 -8.65 7.52 0.70
CA GLY A 229 -7.29 7.74 1.18
C GLY A 229 -7.10 8.90 2.16
N ARG A 230 -8.17 9.60 2.56
CA ARG A 230 -8.13 10.58 3.66
C ARG A 230 -8.20 9.90 5.03
N ILE A 231 -7.66 10.57 6.06
CA ILE A 231 -7.83 10.16 7.45
C ILE A 231 -9.05 10.90 8.02
N LEU A 232 -9.95 10.18 8.70
CA LEU A 232 -11.11 10.75 9.38
C LEU A 232 -10.96 10.59 10.90
N SER A 233 -11.02 11.71 11.62
CA SER A 233 -11.16 11.73 13.08
C SER A 233 -12.57 12.14 13.44
N VAL A 234 -13.27 11.29 14.21
CA VAL A 234 -14.67 11.52 14.57
C VAL A 234 -14.82 11.48 16.09
N ALA A 235 -15.40 12.54 16.64
CA ALA A 235 -15.67 12.68 18.07
C ALA A 235 -17.14 13.00 18.31
N VAL A 236 -17.65 12.67 19.48
CA VAL A 236 -18.99 13.05 19.93
C VAL A 236 -18.85 13.96 21.13
N ASN A 237 -19.49 15.12 21.09
CA ASN A 237 -19.52 16.07 22.19
C ASN A 237 -20.96 16.25 22.71
N ASP A 238 -21.13 16.10 24.02
CA ASP A 238 -22.42 16.07 24.75
C ASP A 238 -23.39 14.96 24.28
N GLU A 239 -23.96 15.09 23.09
CA GLU A 239 -24.96 14.16 22.57
C GLU A 239 -24.93 14.14 21.04
N GLY A 240 -24.83 12.95 20.46
CA GLY A 240 -24.78 12.77 19.01
C GLY A 240 -25.67 11.65 18.48
N SER A 241 -26.57 11.09 19.29
CA SER A 241 -27.31 9.87 18.95
C SER A 241 -28.81 10.04 18.76
N ARG A 242 -29.44 11.10 19.33
CA ARG A 242 -30.90 11.20 19.43
C ARG A 242 -31.63 11.14 18.08
N ASN A 243 -31.14 11.82 17.05
CA ASN A 243 -31.68 11.71 15.68
C ASN A 243 -30.66 11.11 14.70
N LEU A 244 -29.64 10.41 15.21
CA LEU A 244 -28.65 9.73 14.38
C LEU A 244 -29.27 8.48 13.78
N ASP A 245 -29.54 8.54 12.48
CA ASP A 245 -30.25 7.52 11.74
C ASP A 245 -29.34 6.41 11.21
N ASP A 246 -29.98 5.36 10.67
CA ASP A 246 -29.29 4.17 10.19
C ASP A 246 -28.38 4.45 8.98
N VAL A 247 -28.65 5.50 8.20
CA VAL A 247 -27.83 5.86 7.04
C VAL A 247 -26.48 6.38 7.52
N ALA A 248 -26.46 7.32 8.48
CA ALA A 248 -25.23 7.82 9.07
C ALA A 248 -24.47 6.72 9.83
N ARG A 249 -25.18 5.85 10.56
CA ARG A 249 -24.57 4.70 11.26
C ARG A 249 -23.91 3.72 10.30
N LYS A 250 -24.57 3.38 9.19
CA LYS A 250 -24.03 2.51 8.14
C LYS A 250 -22.83 3.15 7.44
N ALA A 251 -22.85 4.45 7.16
CA ALA A 251 -21.71 5.16 6.57
C ALA A 251 -20.46 5.04 7.47
N MET A 252 -20.62 5.29 8.77
CA MET A 252 -19.53 5.14 9.74
C MET A 252 -19.04 3.69 9.88
N THR A 253 -19.94 2.72 9.76
CA THR A 253 -19.60 1.29 9.78
C THR A 253 -18.80 0.88 8.55
N LYS A 254 -19.18 1.38 7.37
CA LYS A 254 -18.44 1.17 6.11
C LYS A 254 -17.01 1.72 6.20
N LEU A 255 -16.82 2.80 6.96
CA LEU A 255 -15.51 3.38 7.27
C LEU A 255 -14.75 2.63 8.38
N GLY A 256 -15.29 1.51 8.88
CA GLY A 256 -14.61 0.61 9.82
C GLY A 256 -14.95 0.80 11.31
N SER A 257 -15.87 1.70 11.66
CA SER A 257 -16.23 1.89 13.07
C SER A 257 -17.02 0.71 13.66
N LYS A 258 -16.50 0.13 14.75
CA LYS A 258 -17.16 -0.95 15.52
C LYS A 258 -18.15 -0.47 16.59
N HIS A 259 -18.00 0.77 17.08
CA HIS A 259 -18.76 1.27 18.23
C HIS A 259 -19.87 2.27 17.86
N PHE A 260 -19.74 2.96 16.73
CA PHE A 260 -20.70 3.99 16.31
C PHE A 260 -22.09 3.44 15.98
N LEU A 261 -22.19 2.15 15.57
CA LEU A 261 -23.47 1.45 15.45
C LEU A 261 -24.28 1.50 16.75
N HIS A 262 -23.60 1.36 17.88
CA HIS A 262 -24.20 1.28 19.21
C HIS A 262 -24.23 2.63 19.96
N LEU A 263 -23.95 3.75 19.27
CA LEU A 263 -23.97 5.07 19.89
C LEU A 263 -25.40 5.38 20.39
N GLY A 264 -25.53 5.52 21.71
CA GLY A 264 -26.79 5.81 22.41
C GLY A 264 -26.75 7.12 23.18
N PHE A 265 -27.89 7.49 23.77
CA PHE A 265 -28.08 8.81 24.41
C PHE A 265 -26.98 9.13 25.42
N ARG A 266 -26.26 10.24 25.20
CA ARG A 266 -25.13 10.71 26.03
C ARG A 266 -24.03 9.68 26.28
N ARG A 267 -23.88 8.68 25.41
CA ARG A 267 -22.75 7.74 25.51
C ARG A 267 -21.48 8.39 24.97
N HIS A 268 -20.61 8.75 25.89
CA HIS A 268 -19.16 8.70 25.71
C HIS A 268 -18.73 7.37 26.36
N HIS A 269 -18.10 6.46 25.62
CA HIS A 269 -17.83 5.09 26.09
C HIS A 269 -17.11 5.11 27.46
N PRO A 270 -17.66 4.49 28.53
CA PRO A 270 -16.99 4.39 29.81
C PRO A 270 -16.77 2.92 30.14
N GLN A 271 -15.88 2.20 29.44
CA GLN A 271 -15.36 0.89 29.88
C GLN A 271 -13.96 0.72 29.31
N TRP A 272 -12.99 0.70 30.23
CA TRP A 272 -11.62 0.23 30.07
C TRP A 272 -11.59 -1.27 30.32
#